data_AF-A0A2G8L0T3-F1
#
_entry.id   AF-A0A2G8L0T3-F1
#
_cell.length_a   1.000
_cell.length_b   1.000
_cell.length_c   1.000
_cell.angle_alpha   90.00
_cell.angle_beta   90.00
_cell.angle_gamma   90.00
#
_symmetry.space_group_name_H-M   'P 1'
#
loop_
_entity.id
_entity.type
_entity.pdbx_description
1 polymer ?
#
loop_
_entity_poly.entity_id
_entity_poly.type
_entity_poly.pdbx_seq_one_letter_code
_entity_poly.pdbx_strand_id
1 'polypeptide(L)'
;MKNLKEDRFNITVIDTPGLFDTAKDFQNEDLVLEIAKTMINFKGGIHLFLLVLSSTARFTKEEQDTINAIENILGKSVYQNCLRSSDLLRAKFGSKDKQSLRQYVTQERKDGGKFGDLLKHVSNRIIAVENCFEDDFLTEKHRQKLLCCLAQMVHDNKGSVYSNKAFEKAKARVEQQEAERERVSPGKPN
;
A
#
# COMPACT_ATOMS: atom_id res chain seq x y z
N MET A 1 -12.57 0.52 -6.46
CA MET A 1 -12.56 -0.66 -5.58
C MET A 1 -12.85 -1.91 -6.40
N LYS A 2 -12.11 -3.00 -6.17
CA LYS A 2 -12.31 -4.31 -6.82
C LYS A 2 -12.45 -5.39 -5.75
N ASN A 3 -13.42 -6.27 -5.88
CA ASN A 3 -13.58 -7.44 -5.02
C ASN A 3 -13.09 -8.66 -5.76
N LEU A 4 -12.18 -9.41 -5.13
CA LEU A 4 -11.58 -10.63 -5.65
C LEU A 4 -11.91 -11.76 -4.68
N LYS A 5 -12.17 -12.94 -5.24
CA LYS A 5 -12.37 -14.16 -4.47
C LYS A 5 -11.22 -15.11 -4.81
N GLU A 6 -10.40 -15.41 -3.83
CA GLU A 6 -9.21 -16.27 -3.96
C GLU A 6 -9.28 -17.39 -2.93
N ASP A 7 -9.64 -18.59 -3.35
CA ASP A 7 -9.90 -19.74 -2.48
C ASP A 7 -10.76 -19.39 -1.24
N ARG A 8 -10.12 -19.28 -0.07
CA ARG A 8 -10.74 -19.00 1.23
C ARG A 8 -10.73 -17.50 1.60
N PHE A 9 -10.18 -16.64 0.74
CA PHE A 9 -10.01 -15.22 0.98
C PHE A 9 -10.97 -14.41 0.11
N ASN A 10 -11.70 -13.51 0.76
CA ASN A 10 -12.39 -12.41 0.09
C ASN A 10 -11.49 -11.17 0.20
N ILE A 11 -10.95 -10.73 -0.92
CA ILE A 11 -9.97 -9.64 -0.98
C ILE A 11 -10.65 -8.43 -1.62
N THR A 12 -10.71 -7.32 -0.88
CA THR A 12 -11.11 -6.04 -1.45
C THR A 12 -9.86 -5.20 -1.70
N VAL A 13 -9.61 -4.88 -2.97
CA VAL A 13 -8.53 -4.01 -3.39
C VAL A 13 -9.08 -2.61 -3.60
N ILE A 14 -8.52 -1.65 -2.88
CA ILE A 14 -8.79 -0.24 -3.10
C ILE A 14 -7.61 0.34 -3.84
N ASP A 15 -7.84 0.66 -5.11
CA ASP A 15 -6.88 1.36 -5.94
C ASP A 15 -6.98 2.86 -5.62
N THR A 16 -5.84 3.51 -5.40
CA THR A 16 -5.73 4.93 -5.03
C THR A 16 -5.01 5.71 -6.14
N PRO A 17 -5.62 5.86 -7.33
CA PRO A 17 -5.03 6.63 -8.42
C PRO A 17 -4.92 8.10 -8.05
N GLY A 18 -3.78 8.74 -8.38
CA GLY A 18 -3.57 10.19 -8.16
C GLY A 18 -3.35 10.60 -6.70
N LEU A 19 -3.34 9.66 -5.75
CA LEU A 19 -3.11 9.96 -4.34
C LEU A 19 -1.64 10.36 -4.06
N PHE A 20 -0.70 9.87 -4.87
CA PHE A 20 0.74 10.06 -4.66
C PHE A 20 1.49 10.63 -5.88
N ASP A 21 0.81 10.81 -7.02
CA ASP A 21 1.41 11.36 -8.25
C ASP A 21 1.64 12.87 -8.19
N THR A 22 1.06 13.53 -7.19
CA THR A 22 0.91 14.99 -7.12
C THR A 22 1.52 15.53 -5.82
N ALA A 23 2.76 15.15 -5.52
CA ALA A 23 3.55 15.72 -4.43
C ALA A 23 3.81 17.25 -4.55
N LYS A 24 3.27 17.93 -5.57
CA LYS A 24 3.47 19.37 -5.78
C LYS A 24 2.38 20.27 -5.19
N ASP A 25 1.15 19.80 -4.99
CA ASP A 25 0.03 20.69 -4.61
C ASP A 25 -0.86 20.17 -3.48
N PHE A 26 -0.55 19.02 -2.88
CA PHE A 26 -1.36 18.48 -1.79
C PHE A 26 -0.92 19.12 -0.47
N GLN A 27 -1.69 20.13 -0.03
CA GLN A 27 -1.76 20.41 1.40
C GLN A 27 -2.07 19.09 2.10
N ASN A 28 -1.28 18.70 3.10
CA ASN A 28 -1.36 17.38 3.74
C ASN A 28 -2.81 16.95 4.10
N GLU A 29 -3.72 17.90 4.31
CA GLU A 29 -5.14 17.67 4.61
C GLU A 29 -5.93 16.98 3.48
N ASP A 30 -5.68 17.27 2.20
CA ASP A 30 -6.43 16.65 1.09
C ASP A 30 -6.07 15.18 0.92
N LEU A 31 -4.78 14.86 1.09
CA LEU A 31 -4.26 13.50 1.09
C LEU A 31 -4.83 12.69 2.27
N VAL A 32 -4.85 13.28 3.46
CA VAL A 32 -5.50 12.70 4.65
C VAL A 32 -6.97 12.41 4.36
N LEU A 33 -7.66 13.36 3.74
CA LEU A 33 -9.09 13.27 3.48
C LEU A 33 -9.41 12.18 2.46
N GLU A 34 -8.64 12.03 1.38
CA GLU A 34 -8.83 10.96 0.40
C GLU A 34 -8.51 9.57 0.97
N ILE A 35 -7.45 9.45 1.78
CA ILE A 35 -7.15 8.22 2.52
C ILE A 35 -8.29 7.90 3.49
N ALA A 36 -8.80 8.91 4.23
CA ALA A 36 -9.89 8.75 5.17
C ALA A 36 -11.19 8.33 4.47
N LYS A 37 -11.61 9.03 3.40
CA LYS A 37 -12.80 8.69 2.59
C LYS A 37 -12.71 7.26 2.04
N THR A 38 -11.56 6.91 1.48
CA THR A 38 -11.28 5.56 0.97
C THR A 38 -11.49 4.51 2.06
N MET A 39 -10.99 4.79 3.26
CA MET A 39 -11.07 3.92 4.41
C MET A 39 -12.46 3.78 5.02
N ILE A 40 -13.23 4.88 5.08
CA ILE A 40 -14.58 4.89 5.66
C ILE A 40 -15.57 4.14 4.78
N ASN A 41 -15.45 4.33 3.46
CA ASN A 41 -16.20 3.55 2.49
C ASN A 41 -15.95 2.03 2.64
N PHE A 42 -14.85 1.66 3.31
CA PHE A 42 -14.53 0.29 3.65
C PHE A 42 -14.80 -0.03 5.13
N LYS A 43 -16.07 -0.33 5.45
CA LYS A 43 -16.52 -0.73 6.80
C LYS A 43 -15.70 -1.85 7.45
N GLY A 44 -15.04 -2.69 6.65
CA GLY A 44 -14.20 -3.80 7.10
C GLY A 44 -12.82 -3.41 7.63
N GLY A 45 -12.35 -2.16 7.44
CA GLY A 45 -11.01 -1.69 7.83
C GLY A 45 -9.88 -2.23 6.95
N ILE A 46 -8.78 -1.48 6.81
CA ILE A 46 -7.64 -1.94 5.99
C ILE A 46 -6.77 -2.91 6.78
N HIS A 47 -6.58 -4.11 6.24
CA HIS A 47 -5.68 -5.12 6.82
C HIS A 47 -4.23 -4.87 6.42
N LEU A 48 -3.98 -4.42 5.19
CA LEU A 48 -2.66 -4.34 4.58
C LEU A 48 -2.57 -3.13 3.64
N PHE A 49 -1.41 -2.50 3.60
CA PHE A 49 -1.05 -1.48 2.61
C PHE A 49 -0.01 -2.06 1.65
N LEU A 50 -0.23 -1.90 0.34
CA LEU A 50 0.74 -2.30 -0.68
C LEU A 50 1.44 -1.04 -1.21
N LEU A 51 2.70 -0.84 -0.83
CA LEU A 51 3.52 0.26 -1.35
C LEU A 51 4.18 -0.18 -2.65
N VAL A 52 3.65 0.27 -3.78
CA VAL A 52 4.15 -0.02 -5.13
C VAL A 52 5.17 1.05 -5.52
N LEU A 53 6.46 0.69 -5.61
CA LEU A 53 7.51 1.60 -6.07
C LEU A 53 8.14 1.11 -7.37
N SER A 54 8.42 2.05 -8.26
CA SER A 54 8.94 1.74 -9.59
C SER A 54 10.38 1.24 -9.52
N SER A 55 10.65 0.11 -10.19
CA SER A 55 12.02 -0.47 -10.20
C SER A 55 12.98 0.18 -11.21
N THR A 56 12.48 1.07 -12.07
CA THR A 56 13.27 1.67 -13.16
C THR A 56 14.27 2.71 -12.66
N ALA A 57 14.05 3.32 -11.49
CA ALA A 57 14.92 4.35 -10.90
C ALA A 57 15.52 3.92 -9.54
N ARG A 58 16.51 4.68 -9.07
CA ARG A 58 16.92 4.70 -7.64
C ARG A 58 15.77 5.29 -6.83
N PHE A 59 15.69 4.95 -5.55
CA PHE A 59 14.69 5.52 -4.63
C PHE A 59 14.64 7.05 -4.77
N THR A 60 13.54 7.57 -5.31
CA THR A 60 13.45 8.97 -5.73
C THR A 60 13.04 9.88 -4.58
N LYS A 61 13.21 11.20 -4.78
CA LYS A 61 12.70 12.19 -3.82
C LYS A 61 11.17 12.11 -3.71
N GLU A 62 10.45 11.90 -4.81
CA GLU A 62 8.98 11.79 -4.82
C GLU A 62 8.50 10.57 -4.03
N GLU A 63 9.19 9.43 -4.17
CA GLU A 63 8.92 8.24 -3.39
C GLU A 63 9.17 8.48 -1.89
N GLN A 64 10.23 9.21 -1.56
CA GLN A 64 10.50 9.58 -0.17
C GLN A 64 9.45 10.54 0.40
N ASP A 65 9.08 11.57 -0.36
CA ASP A 65 8.10 12.57 0.07
C ASP A 65 6.73 11.90 0.26
N THR A 66 6.38 10.94 -0.60
CA THR A 66 5.21 10.08 -0.45
C THR A 66 5.24 9.28 0.85
N ILE A 67 6.36 8.64 1.16
CA ILE A 67 6.51 7.86 2.41
C ILE A 67 6.42 8.78 3.64
N ASN A 68 7.04 9.95 3.60
CA ASN A 68 6.96 10.93 4.68
C ASN A 68 5.52 11.40 4.88
N ALA A 69 4.78 11.63 3.79
CA ALA A 69 3.37 12.00 3.85
C ALA A 69 2.52 10.88 4.45
N ILE A 70 2.70 9.64 3.98
CA ILE A 70 2.05 8.45 4.55
C ILE A 70 2.33 8.35 6.05
N GLU A 71 3.58 8.54 6.48
CA GLU A 71 3.97 8.49 7.89
C GLU A 71 3.37 9.64 8.71
N ASN A 72 3.29 10.85 8.17
CA ASN A 72 2.66 11.98 8.84
C ASN A 72 1.16 11.76 9.08
N ILE A 73 0.50 11.04 8.17
CA ILE A 73 -0.95 10.82 8.17
C ILE A 73 -1.32 9.57 8.98
N LEU A 74 -0.65 8.46 8.69
CA LEU A 74 -0.93 7.14 9.23
C LEU A 74 0.02 6.77 10.38
N GLY A 75 0.98 7.62 10.71
CA GLY A 75 1.98 7.33 11.71
C GLY A 75 2.89 6.17 11.31
N LYS A 76 3.94 5.95 12.07
CA LYS A 76 4.90 4.85 11.86
C LYS A 76 4.26 3.45 12.02
N SER A 77 3.10 3.33 12.67
CA SER A 77 2.40 2.06 12.84
C SER A 77 1.96 1.45 11.50
N VAL A 78 1.75 2.28 10.46
CA VAL A 78 1.36 1.80 9.12
C VAL A 78 2.34 0.75 8.58
N TYR A 79 3.63 0.86 8.91
CA TYR A 79 4.64 -0.04 8.40
C TYR A 79 4.47 -1.49 8.84
N GLN A 80 3.77 -1.74 9.97
CA GLN A 80 3.43 -3.10 10.44
C GLN A 80 2.48 -3.81 9.47
N ASN A 81 1.66 -3.06 8.74
CA ASN A 81 0.71 -3.55 7.76
C ASN A 81 1.18 -3.29 6.31
N CYS A 82 2.38 -2.71 6.10
CA CYS A 82 2.91 -2.45 4.77
C CYS A 82 3.68 -3.64 4.20
N LEU A 83 3.31 -4.02 2.98
CA LEU A 83 4.12 -4.83 2.08
C LEU A 83 4.65 -3.92 0.97
N ARG A 84 5.96 -3.98 0.70
CA ARG A 84 6.53 -3.29 -0.45
C ARG A 84 6.49 -4.19 -1.68
N SER A 85 5.93 -3.71 -2.79
CA SER A 85 6.06 -4.35 -4.11
C SER A 85 6.93 -3.54 -5.06
N SER A 86 7.57 -4.21 -6.01
CA SER A 86 8.36 -3.59 -7.07
C SER A 86 8.03 -4.26 -8.40
N ASP A 87 7.68 -3.45 -9.41
CA ASP A 87 6.83 -3.77 -10.56
C ASP A 87 7.55 -4.11 -11.89
N LEU A 88 8.89 -4.04 -11.97
CA LEU A 88 9.62 -4.26 -13.24
C LEU A 88 10.97 -4.97 -13.10
N LEU A 89 11.06 -5.94 -12.19
CA LEU A 89 12.33 -6.52 -11.75
C LEU A 89 13.05 -7.35 -12.82
N ARG A 90 12.35 -8.04 -13.73
CA ARG A 90 12.99 -8.83 -14.81
C ARG A 90 13.87 -8.01 -15.74
N ALA A 91 13.44 -6.79 -16.09
CA ALA A 91 14.20 -5.91 -16.99
C ALA A 91 15.55 -5.49 -16.37
N LYS A 92 15.62 -5.36 -15.04
CA LYS A 92 16.80 -4.89 -14.31
C LYS A 92 17.61 -5.99 -13.62
N PHE A 93 17.01 -7.15 -13.35
CA PHE A 93 17.57 -8.22 -12.51
C PHE A 93 17.40 -9.64 -13.08
N GLY A 94 16.76 -9.79 -14.26
CA GLY A 94 16.36 -11.09 -14.82
C GLY A 94 17.35 -11.77 -15.77
N SER A 95 18.55 -11.23 -16.01
CA SER A 95 19.60 -11.93 -16.78
C SER A 95 20.68 -12.48 -15.86
N LYS A 96 21.40 -13.53 -16.30
CA LYS A 96 22.48 -14.18 -15.52
C LYS A 96 23.58 -13.21 -15.06
N ASP A 97 23.74 -12.09 -15.75
CA ASP A 97 24.73 -11.04 -15.47
C ASP A 97 24.18 -9.85 -14.64
N LYS A 98 22.92 -9.91 -14.20
CA LYS A 98 22.29 -8.82 -13.43
C LYS A 98 22.17 -9.19 -11.96
N GLN A 99 22.27 -8.16 -11.10
CA GLN A 99 22.06 -8.27 -9.67
C GLN A 99 20.68 -8.89 -9.39
N SER A 100 20.52 -9.79 -8.42
CA SER A 100 19.19 -10.26 -8.00
C SER A 100 18.50 -9.21 -7.12
N LEU A 101 17.15 -9.23 -7.02
CA LEU A 101 16.43 -8.38 -6.05
C LEU A 101 17.00 -8.54 -4.63
N ARG A 102 17.34 -9.79 -4.25
CA ARG A 102 17.92 -10.07 -2.94
C ARG A 102 19.28 -9.36 -2.77
N GLN A 103 20.11 -9.36 -3.81
CA GLN A 103 21.39 -8.65 -3.78
C GLN A 103 21.19 -7.13 -3.77
N TYR A 104 20.24 -6.58 -4.55
CA TYR A 104 19.92 -5.15 -4.54
C TYR A 104 19.46 -4.69 -3.15
N VAL A 105 18.49 -5.40 -2.57
CA VAL A 105 18.00 -5.15 -1.21
C VAL A 105 19.11 -5.29 -0.17
N THR A 106 19.99 -6.27 -0.32
CA THR A 106 21.13 -6.46 0.60
C THR A 106 22.13 -5.32 0.48
N GLN A 107 22.37 -4.82 -0.72
CA GLN A 107 23.27 -3.71 -0.99
C GLN A 107 22.73 -2.41 -0.40
N GLU A 108 21.47 -2.09 -0.66
CA GLU A 108 20.79 -0.90 -0.12
C GLU A 108 20.71 -0.91 1.41
N ARG A 109 20.61 -2.09 2.03
CA ARG A 109 20.74 -2.22 3.48
C ARG A 109 22.13 -1.89 4.00
N LYS A 110 23.18 -2.29 3.26
CA LYS A 110 24.58 -2.08 3.63
C LYS A 110 25.02 -0.64 3.40
N ASP A 111 24.67 -0.09 2.24
CA ASP A 111 25.02 1.27 1.84
C ASP A 111 24.34 2.31 2.75
N GLY A 112 23.18 1.94 3.30
CA GLY A 112 22.41 2.83 4.15
C GLY A 112 21.78 3.97 3.36
N GLY A 113 21.03 4.81 4.07
CA GLY A 113 20.26 5.90 3.47
C GLY A 113 18.77 5.60 3.42
N LYS A 114 18.04 6.50 2.75
CA LYS A 114 16.58 6.63 2.88
C LYS A 114 15.84 5.36 2.49
N PHE A 115 16.31 4.65 1.46
CA PHE A 115 15.72 3.38 1.07
C PHE A 115 16.04 2.27 2.09
N GLY A 116 17.29 2.13 2.53
CA GLY A 116 17.67 1.21 3.59
C GLY A 116 16.88 1.43 4.90
N ASP A 117 16.57 2.68 5.25
CA ASP A 117 15.77 3.01 6.43
C ASP A 117 14.29 2.64 6.25
N LEU A 118 13.70 2.88 5.07
CA LEU A 118 12.38 2.36 4.73
C LEU A 118 12.33 0.83 4.88
N LEU A 119 13.35 0.12 4.42
CA LEU A 119 13.41 -1.34 4.52
C LEU A 119 13.40 -1.83 5.97
N LYS A 120 14.06 -1.10 6.88
CA LYS A 120 13.99 -1.38 8.32
C LYS A 120 12.58 -1.15 8.84
N HIS A 121 11.92 -0.05 8.46
CA HIS A 121 10.58 0.27 8.91
C HIS A 121 9.55 -0.79 8.50
N VAL A 122 9.58 -1.28 7.27
CA VAL A 122 8.67 -2.36 6.81
C VAL A 122 9.13 -3.77 7.23
N SER A 123 10.02 -3.87 8.22
CA SER A 123 10.58 -5.14 8.72
C SER A 123 11.08 -6.06 7.60
N ASN A 124 11.68 -5.48 6.56
CA ASN A 124 12.20 -6.20 5.40
C ASN A 124 11.16 -6.97 4.56
N ARG A 125 9.87 -6.67 4.72
CA ARG A 125 8.78 -7.24 3.92
C ARG A 125 8.76 -6.60 2.53
N ILE A 126 9.43 -7.26 1.59
CA ILE A 126 9.48 -6.85 0.18
C ILE A 126 9.12 -8.05 -0.68
N ILE A 127 8.26 -7.82 -1.66
CA ILE A 127 7.96 -8.78 -2.70
C ILE A 127 8.26 -8.20 -4.09
N ALA A 128 8.78 -9.06 -4.96
CA ALA A 128 8.83 -8.81 -6.39
C ALA A 128 7.47 -9.12 -6.99
N VAL A 129 6.81 -8.15 -7.63
CA VAL A 129 5.59 -8.40 -8.40
C VAL A 129 5.86 -7.99 -9.83
N GLU A 130 5.55 -8.85 -10.78
CA GLU A 130 5.74 -8.57 -12.20
C GLU A 130 4.38 -8.75 -12.87
N ASN A 131 3.91 -7.71 -13.54
CA ASN A 131 2.58 -7.66 -14.15
C ASN A 131 2.59 -7.96 -15.66
N CYS A 132 3.72 -8.44 -16.19
CA CYS A 132 3.94 -8.58 -17.64
C CYS A 132 4.32 -10.01 -18.08
N PHE A 133 3.95 -11.02 -17.29
CA PHE A 133 4.12 -12.40 -17.73
C PHE A 133 3.13 -12.73 -18.83
N GLU A 134 3.66 -13.21 -19.96
CA GLU A 134 2.87 -13.89 -21.00
C GLU A 134 2.66 -15.37 -20.66
N ASP A 135 3.38 -15.88 -19.66
CA ASP A 135 3.34 -17.27 -19.21
C ASP A 135 2.39 -17.41 -18.01
N ASP A 136 1.31 -18.18 -18.18
CA ASP A 136 0.28 -18.41 -17.17
C ASP A 136 0.83 -19.08 -15.91
N PHE A 137 1.80 -20.00 -16.05
CA PHE A 137 2.41 -20.70 -14.92
C PHE A 137 3.25 -19.75 -14.05
N LEU A 138 4.03 -18.86 -14.68
CA LEU A 138 4.78 -17.83 -13.96
C LEU A 138 3.86 -16.80 -13.30
N THR A 139 2.78 -16.42 -13.98
CA THR A 139 1.73 -15.55 -13.44
C THR A 139 1.12 -16.15 -12.17
N GLU A 140 0.69 -17.42 -12.24
CA GLU A 140 0.13 -18.17 -11.12
C GLU A 140 1.11 -18.24 -9.94
N LYS A 141 2.37 -18.61 -10.22
CA LYS A 141 3.41 -18.73 -9.19
C LYS A 141 3.66 -17.42 -8.45
N HIS A 142 3.68 -16.30 -9.17
CA HIS A 142 3.85 -14.98 -8.56
C HIS A 142 2.61 -14.55 -7.77
N ARG A 143 1.40 -14.83 -8.28
CA ARG A 143 0.15 -14.57 -7.56
C ARG A 143 0.11 -15.35 -6.24
N GLN A 144 0.41 -16.65 -6.25
CA GLN A 144 0.45 -17.48 -5.04
C GLN A 144 1.46 -16.96 -4.02
N LYS A 145 2.65 -16.56 -4.48
CA LYS A 145 3.67 -15.98 -3.59
C LYS A 145 3.19 -14.69 -2.92
N LEU A 146 2.51 -13.82 -3.65
CA LEU A 146 1.91 -12.61 -3.11
C LEU A 146 0.84 -12.95 -2.08
N LEU A 147 -0.11 -13.82 -2.42
CA LEU A 147 -1.18 -14.24 -1.52
C LEU A 147 -0.64 -14.86 -0.23
N CYS A 148 0.37 -15.73 -0.30
CA CYS A 148 1.01 -16.30 0.88
C CYS A 148 1.66 -15.23 1.77
N CYS A 149 2.36 -14.24 1.18
CA CYS A 149 2.93 -13.13 1.94
C CYS A 149 1.86 -12.30 2.64
N LEU A 150 0.78 -11.95 1.94
CA LEU A 150 -0.33 -11.19 2.50
C LEU A 150 -1.01 -11.97 3.64
N ALA A 151 -1.29 -13.26 3.45
CA ALA A 151 -1.89 -14.12 4.47
C ALA A 151 -1.01 -14.23 5.72
N GLN A 152 0.31 -14.38 5.56
CA GLN A 152 1.24 -14.42 6.69
C GLN A 152 1.23 -13.11 7.47
N MET A 153 1.21 -11.96 6.79
CA MET A 153 1.14 -10.66 7.46
C MET A 153 -0.15 -10.49 8.28
N VAL A 154 -1.29 -10.90 7.73
CA VAL A 154 -2.57 -10.85 8.46
C VAL A 154 -2.51 -11.78 9.67
N HIS A 155 -1.95 -12.98 9.52
CA HIS A 155 -1.77 -13.92 10.62
C HIS A 155 -0.85 -13.36 11.73
N ASP A 156 0.30 -12.79 11.37
CA ASP A 156 1.25 -12.20 12.33
C ASP A 156 0.63 -11.01 13.07
N ASN A 157 -0.22 -10.24 12.38
CA ASN A 157 -1.01 -9.16 12.97
C ASN A 157 -2.32 -9.66 13.62
N LYS A 158 -2.52 -10.98 13.79
CA LYS A 158 -3.69 -11.59 14.44
C LYS A 158 -5.03 -11.16 13.85
N GLY A 159 -5.06 -10.86 12.55
CA GLY A 159 -6.25 -10.37 11.86
C GLY A 159 -6.61 -8.90 12.17
N SER A 160 -5.77 -8.15 12.89
CA SER A 160 -6.06 -6.77 13.22
C SER A 160 -6.04 -5.90 11.96
N VAL A 161 -7.06 -5.06 11.82
CA VAL A 161 -7.05 -3.96 10.86
C VAL A 161 -6.21 -2.81 11.39
N TYR A 162 -5.62 -2.06 10.48
CA TYR A 162 -4.89 -0.86 10.80
C TYR A 162 -5.81 0.18 11.46
N SER A 163 -5.33 0.76 12.56
CA SER A 163 -5.99 1.88 13.26
C SER A 163 -4.94 2.74 13.95
N ASN A 164 -5.17 4.05 14.00
CA ASN A 164 -4.39 4.99 14.82
C ASN A 164 -5.30 6.16 15.29
N LYS A 165 -4.84 6.99 16.23
CA LYS A 165 -5.63 8.10 16.78
C LYS A 165 -6.07 9.13 15.72
N ALA A 166 -5.19 9.47 14.78
CA ALA A 166 -5.50 10.46 13.73
C ALA A 166 -6.56 9.93 12.76
N PHE A 167 -6.45 8.64 12.44
CA PHE A 167 -7.35 7.88 11.59
C PHE A 167 -8.75 7.75 12.23
N GLU A 168 -8.84 7.36 13.50
CA GLU A 168 -10.13 7.29 14.21
C GLU A 168 -10.82 8.67 14.25
N LYS A 169 -10.04 9.75 14.42
CA LYS A 169 -10.56 11.12 14.39
C LYS A 169 -11.04 11.53 12.99
N ALA A 170 -10.30 11.19 11.95
CA ALA A 170 -10.69 11.47 10.57
C ALA A 170 -11.94 10.68 10.17
N LYS A 171 -12.01 9.41 10.56
CA LYS A 171 -13.17 8.53 10.40
C LYS A 171 -14.42 9.15 11.03
N ALA A 172 -14.35 9.53 12.31
CA ALA A 172 -15.46 10.15 13.01
C ALA A 172 -15.95 11.47 12.37
N ARG A 173 -15.02 12.30 11.87
CA ARG A 173 -15.36 13.57 11.19
C ARG A 173 -16.15 13.36 9.92
N VAL A 174 -15.75 12.40 9.10
CA VAL A 174 -16.43 12.13 7.83
C VAL A 174 -17.75 11.39 8.07
N GLU A 175 -17.82 10.44 9.00
CA GLU A 175 -19.10 9.82 9.42
C GLU A 175 -20.11 10.87 9.89
N GLN A 176 -19.65 11.89 10.63
CA GLN A 176 -20.49 13.01 11.03
C GLN A 176 -20.96 13.84 9.82
N GLN A 177 -20.07 14.15 8.87
CA GLN A 177 -20.42 14.89 7.66
C GLN A 177 -21.41 14.14 6.75
N GLU A 178 -21.25 12.81 6.62
CA GLU A 178 -22.18 11.97 5.85
C GLU A 178 -23.55 11.91 6.52
N ALA A 179 -23.60 11.69 7.84
CA ALA A 179 -24.84 11.71 8.60
C ALA A 179 -25.56 13.07 8.54
N GLU A 180 -24.81 14.18 8.55
CA GLU A 180 -25.36 15.53 8.37
C GLU A 180 -25.90 15.73 6.94
N ARG A 181 -25.20 15.25 5.90
CA ARG A 181 -25.68 15.30 4.51
C ARG A 181 -26.97 14.50 4.32
N GLU A 182 -27.07 13.31 4.91
CA GLU A 182 -28.27 12.47 4.86
C GLU A 182 -29.45 13.12 5.61
N ARG A 183 -29.19 13.82 6.71
CA ARG A 183 -30.23 14.57 7.45
C ARG A 183 -30.73 15.80 6.70
N VAL A 184 -29.86 16.46 5.92
CA VAL A 184 -30.20 17.67 5.15
C VAL A 184 -30.80 17.33 3.78
N SER A 185 -30.62 16.11 3.28
CA SER A 185 -31.21 15.61 2.04
C SER A 185 -32.07 14.35 2.29
N PRO A 186 -33.21 14.45 3.00
CA PRO A 186 -34.19 13.36 2.99
C PRO A 186 -34.68 13.23 1.55
N GLY A 187 -34.46 12.07 0.93
CA GLY A 187 -34.57 11.89 -0.52
C GLY A 187 -35.83 12.51 -1.13
N LYS A 188 -35.68 13.11 -2.32
CA LYS A 188 -36.81 13.14 -3.24
C LYS A 188 -37.02 11.70 -3.72
N PRO A 189 -38.18 11.08 -3.44
CA PRO A 189 -38.53 9.85 -4.14
C PRO A 189 -38.93 10.21 -5.57
N ASN A 190 -38.27 9.57 -6.54
CA ASN A 190 -38.88 8.92 -7.71
C ASN A 190 -37.82 8.13 -8.47
#